data_AF-A0A352AH15-F1
#
_entry.id   AF-A0A352AH15-F1
#
_cell.length_a   1.000
_cell.length_b   1.000
_cell.length_c   1.000
_cell.angle_alpha   90.00
_cell.angle_beta   90.00
_cell.angle_gamma   90.00
#
_symmetry.space_group_name_H-M   'P 1'
#
loop_
_entity.id
_entity.type
_entity.pdbx_description
1 polymer ?
#
loop_
_entity_poly.entity_id
_entity_poly.type
_entity_poly.pdbx_seq_one_letter_code
_entity_poly.pdbx_strand_id
1 'polypeptide(L)'
;MTSYATSSAKAEMSELRRLKSLLPPELQSWVMVEGTTEVNPPLLRTEEIGRDEVEIQVDLVKWEQLALDQRNLLFWHEVARVQNDTIPKEGWEMAALAIGLGGAVGELWVQDGLLLLLALALCSVSGWRLYQKNNGEKNLKAAIEADEKAIALATRFGYT
;
A
#
# COMPACT_ATOMS: atom_id res chain seq x y z
N MET A 1 4.83 -5.53 -35.67
CA MET A 1 4.62 -5.79 -34.23
C MET A 1 5.06 -4.64 -33.32
N THR A 2 5.52 -3.49 -33.85
CA THR A 2 5.97 -2.32 -33.07
C THR A 2 4.87 -1.31 -32.71
N SER A 3 3.69 -1.40 -33.34
CA SER A 3 2.58 -0.44 -33.18
C SER A 3 1.70 -0.68 -31.94
N TYR A 4 1.64 -1.90 -31.40
CA TYR A 4 0.87 -2.19 -30.18
C TYR A 4 1.53 -1.61 -28.92
N ALA A 5 2.87 -1.67 -28.83
CA ALA A 5 3.62 -1.17 -27.68
C ALA A 5 3.50 0.35 -27.50
N THR A 6 3.44 1.11 -28.59
CA THR A 6 3.29 2.58 -28.54
C THR A 6 1.86 3.02 -28.25
N SER A 7 0.86 2.20 -28.59
CA SER A 7 -0.55 2.47 -28.26
C SER A 7 -0.84 2.20 -26.78
N SER A 8 -0.25 1.14 -26.20
CA SER A 8 -0.34 0.82 -24.76
C SER A 8 0.22 1.96 -23.91
N ALA A 9 1.46 2.39 -24.18
CA ALA A 9 2.11 3.47 -23.43
C ALA A 9 1.35 4.82 -23.49
N LYS A 10 0.64 5.10 -24.60
CA LYS A 10 -0.17 6.30 -24.74
C LYS A 10 -1.51 6.20 -24.00
N ALA A 11 -2.13 5.01 -23.99
CA ALA A 11 -3.33 4.71 -23.22
C ALA A 11 -3.04 4.77 -21.71
N GLU A 12 -1.94 4.15 -21.28
CA GLU A 12 -1.38 4.20 -19.92
C GLU A 12 -1.19 5.65 -19.44
N MET A 13 -0.54 6.49 -20.26
CA MET A 13 -0.32 7.90 -19.91
C MET A 13 -1.61 8.73 -19.89
N SER A 14 -2.65 8.32 -20.62
CA SER A 14 -3.97 8.97 -20.58
C SER A 14 -4.79 8.55 -19.35
N GLU A 15 -4.72 7.29 -18.95
CA GLU A 15 -5.34 6.75 -17.73
C GLU A 15 -4.69 7.35 -16.48
N LEU A 16 -3.34 7.45 -16.43
CA LEU A 16 -2.65 8.11 -15.31
C LEU A 16 -3.05 9.58 -15.16
N ARG A 17 -3.25 10.31 -16.27
CA ARG A 17 -3.78 11.69 -16.22
C ARG A 17 -5.22 11.73 -15.73
N ARG A 18 -6.05 10.76 -16.15
CA ARG A 18 -7.44 10.63 -15.70
C ARG A 18 -7.50 10.36 -14.19
N LEU A 19 -6.71 9.44 -13.68
CA LEU A 19 -6.60 9.14 -12.25
C LEU A 19 -6.13 10.38 -11.47
N LYS A 20 -5.12 11.11 -11.96
CA LYS A 20 -4.72 12.39 -11.35
C LYS A 20 -5.83 13.44 -11.33
N SER A 21 -6.70 13.49 -12.34
CA SER A 21 -7.85 14.41 -12.35
C SER A 21 -8.98 14.00 -11.39
N LEU A 22 -9.04 12.73 -10.99
CA LEU A 22 -10.00 12.21 -10.01
C LEU A 22 -9.55 12.44 -8.56
N LEU A 23 -8.30 12.86 -8.34
CA LEU A 23 -7.79 13.20 -7.02
C LEU A 23 -8.37 14.55 -6.53
N PRO A 24 -8.84 14.63 -5.28
CA PRO A 24 -9.13 15.88 -4.61
C PRO A 24 -7.93 16.85 -4.70
N PRO A 25 -8.14 18.16 -4.90
CA PRO A 25 -7.07 19.13 -5.11
C PRO A 25 -6.07 19.21 -3.94
N GLU A 26 -6.52 18.88 -2.74
CA GLU A 26 -5.68 18.79 -1.55
C GLU A 26 -4.64 17.67 -1.63
N LEU A 27 -4.96 16.56 -2.31
CA LEU A 27 -4.10 15.37 -2.42
C LEU A 27 -3.14 15.41 -3.62
N GLN A 28 -3.39 16.28 -4.60
CA GLN A 28 -2.59 16.35 -5.82
C GLN A 28 -1.13 16.77 -5.59
N SER A 29 -0.82 17.44 -4.47
CA SER A 29 0.55 17.91 -4.17
C SER A 29 1.46 16.85 -3.54
N TRP A 30 0.90 15.73 -3.07
CA TRP A 30 1.61 14.73 -2.26
C TRP A 30 1.24 13.28 -2.59
N VAL A 31 0.27 13.06 -3.48
CA VAL A 31 -0.06 11.74 -4.04
C VAL A 31 0.50 11.61 -5.45
N MET A 32 1.47 10.72 -5.62
CA MET A 32 2.02 10.30 -6.90
C MET A 32 1.24 9.07 -7.39
N VAL A 33 0.79 9.08 -8.63
CA VAL A 33 0.14 7.92 -9.27
C VAL A 33 1.05 7.42 -10.37
N GLU A 34 1.55 6.20 -10.21
CA GLU A 34 2.51 5.57 -11.13
C GLU A 34 2.02 4.21 -11.61
N GLY A 35 2.44 3.81 -12.81
CA GLY A 35 2.22 2.46 -13.31
C GLY A 35 3.28 1.52 -12.74
N THR A 36 2.88 0.42 -12.10
CA THR A 36 3.87 -0.55 -11.60
C THR A 36 4.53 -1.29 -12.75
N THR A 37 5.84 -1.53 -12.62
CA THR A 37 6.63 -2.36 -13.55
C THR A 37 7.07 -3.68 -12.91
N GLU A 38 6.55 -4.00 -11.73
CA GLU A 38 6.87 -5.24 -11.00
C GLU A 38 6.35 -6.48 -11.73
N VAL A 39 7.01 -7.62 -11.50
CA VAL A 39 6.61 -8.92 -12.05
C VAL A 39 5.49 -9.51 -11.19
N ASN A 40 4.26 -9.52 -11.71
CA ASN A 40 3.02 -9.91 -11.03
C ASN A 40 2.66 -9.04 -9.79
N PRO A 41 2.43 -7.74 -9.97
CA PRO A 41 2.03 -6.87 -8.88
C PRO A 41 0.56 -7.09 -8.47
N PRO A 42 0.18 -6.71 -7.23
CA PRO A 42 -1.22 -6.51 -6.88
C PRO A 42 -1.84 -5.41 -7.75
N LEU A 43 -3.17 -5.45 -7.93
CA LEU A 43 -3.89 -4.52 -8.83
C LEU A 43 -3.63 -3.04 -8.50
N LEU A 44 -3.61 -2.73 -7.21
CA LEU A 44 -3.27 -1.43 -6.63
C LEU A 44 -2.34 -1.66 -5.46
N ARG A 45 -1.32 -0.82 -5.33
CA ARG A 45 -0.42 -0.77 -4.19
C ARG A 45 -0.30 0.68 -3.75
N THR A 46 -0.41 0.94 -2.46
CA THR A 46 -0.25 2.29 -1.91
C THR A 46 0.84 2.24 -0.86
N GLU A 47 1.89 3.01 -1.09
CA GLU A 47 3.09 3.05 -0.24
C GLU A 47 3.45 4.49 0.09
N GLU A 48 3.99 4.69 1.28
CA GLU A 48 4.51 5.98 1.72
C GLU A 48 6.01 6.01 1.44
N ILE A 49 6.45 6.77 0.42
CA ILE A 49 7.86 6.88 0.01
C ILE A 49 8.63 7.84 0.92
N GLY A 50 7.93 8.82 1.50
CA GLY A 50 8.53 9.88 2.30
C GLY A 50 7.61 10.38 3.39
N ARG A 51 8.09 11.34 4.20
CA ARG A 51 7.43 11.80 5.44
C ARG A 51 5.99 12.31 5.26
N ASP A 52 5.63 12.71 4.04
CA ASP A 52 4.31 13.16 3.64
C ASP A 52 4.07 12.87 2.14
N GLU A 53 4.77 11.89 1.54
CA GLU A 53 4.62 11.55 0.10
C GLU A 53 4.10 10.13 -0.05
N VAL A 54 2.96 10.01 -0.73
CA VAL A 54 2.27 8.74 -0.96
C VAL A 54 2.32 8.41 -2.43
N GLU A 55 2.74 7.19 -2.75
CA GLU A 55 2.70 6.64 -4.09
C GLU A 55 1.60 5.59 -4.20
N ILE A 56 0.71 5.78 -5.19
CA ILE A 56 -0.27 4.80 -5.62
C ILE A 56 0.25 4.18 -6.91
N GLN A 57 0.72 2.93 -6.82
CA GLN A 57 1.13 2.15 -7.96
C GLN A 57 -0.08 1.35 -8.51
N VAL A 58 -0.29 1.40 -9.82
CA VAL A 58 -1.41 0.75 -10.50
C VAL A 58 -0.89 -0.23 -11.55
N ASP A 59 -1.36 -1.48 -11.52
CA ASP A 59 -1.11 -2.45 -12.60
C ASP A 59 -2.04 -2.15 -13.78
N LEU A 60 -1.54 -1.38 -14.75
CA LEU A 60 -2.31 -0.90 -15.89
C LEU A 60 -2.83 -2.05 -16.77
N VAL A 61 -2.13 -3.20 -16.81
CA VAL A 61 -2.53 -4.37 -17.62
C VAL A 61 -3.78 -5.03 -17.05
N LYS A 62 -3.84 -5.19 -15.72
CA LYS A 62 -5.04 -5.71 -15.04
C LYS A 62 -6.12 -4.64 -14.91
N TRP A 63 -5.73 -3.37 -14.80
CA TRP A 63 -6.64 -2.23 -14.68
C TRP A 63 -7.53 -2.06 -15.91
N GLU A 64 -6.98 -2.22 -17.12
CA GLU A 64 -7.75 -2.13 -18.36
C GLU A 64 -8.82 -3.23 -18.49
N GLN A 65 -8.66 -4.37 -17.80
CA GLN A 65 -9.61 -5.48 -17.81
C GLN A 65 -10.87 -5.19 -16.98
N LEU A 66 -10.84 -4.17 -16.12
CA LEU A 66 -11.95 -3.79 -15.25
C LEU A 66 -12.86 -2.76 -15.94
N ALA A 67 -14.14 -2.79 -15.57
CA ALA A 67 -15.09 -1.76 -16.00
C ALA A 67 -14.68 -0.39 -15.46
N LEU A 68 -15.00 0.67 -16.20
CA LEU A 68 -14.61 2.05 -15.86
C LEU A 68 -15.15 2.47 -14.49
N ASP A 69 -16.34 2.03 -14.12
CA ASP A 69 -16.96 2.33 -12.83
C ASP A 69 -16.26 1.63 -11.66
N GLN A 70 -15.84 0.37 -11.86
CA GLN A 70 -15.09 -0.40 -10.87
C GLN A 70 -13.71 0.22 -10.63
N ARG A 71 -13.03 0.68 -11.70
CA ARG A 71 -11.76 1.39 -11.60
C ARG A 71 -11.86 2.66 -10.75
N ASN A 72 -12.92 3.44 -10.96
CA ASN A 72 -13.12 4.68 -10.20
C ASN A 72 -13.37 4.41 -8.73
N LEU A 73 -14.21 3.41 -8.41
CA LEU A 73 -14.49 3.02 -7.02
C LEU A 73 -13.22 2.52 -6.30
N LEU A 74 -12.44 1.65 -6.95
CA LEU A 74 -11.19 1.15 -6.40
C LEU A 74 -10.16 2.27 -6.19
N PHE A 75 -10.08 3.22 -7.13
CA PHE A 75 -9.22 4.37 -6.98
C PHE A 75 -9.66 5.27 -5.82
N TRP A 76 -10.97 5.54 -5.69
CA TRP A 76 -11.50 6.34 -4.58
C TRP A 76 -11.36 5.65 -3.23
N HIS A 77 -11.42 4.32 -3.18
CA HIS A 77 -11.08 3.55 -1.98
C HIS A 77 -9.64 3.82 -1.54
N GLU A 78 -8.66 3.72 -2.45
CA GLU A 78 -7.26 4.02 -2.10
C GLU A 78 -7.06 5.47 -1.69
N VAL A 79 -7.71 6.42 -2.37
CA VAL A 79 -7.71 7.83 -1.99
C VAL A 79 -8.28 8.04 -0.58
N ALA A 80 -9.37 7.36 -0.23
CA ALA A 80 -9.93 7.42 1.12
C ALA A 80 -9.01 6.78 2.17
N ARG A 81 -8.29 5.71 1.81
CA ARG A 81 -7.26 5.11 2.67
C ARG A 81 -6.09 6.05 2.94
N VAL A 82 -5.67 6.80 1.92
CA VAL A 82 -4.66 7.87 2.05
C VAL A 82 -5.16 8.97 3.00
N GLN A 83 -6.38 9.46 2.83
CA GLN A 83 -6.97 10.48 3.71
C GLN A 83 -7.11 10.03 5.17
N ASN A 84 -7.32 8.73 5.40
CA ASN A 84 -7.45 8.16 6.74
C ASN A 84 -6.09 7.83 7.40
N ASP A 85 -4.95 8.11 6.75
CA ASP A 85 -3.60 7.73 7.23
C ASP A 85 -3.51 6.23 7.58
N THR A 86 -4.22 5.39 6.82
CA THR A 86 -4.28 3.92 7.03
C THR A 86 -3.28 3.17 6.17
N ILE A 87 -2.39 3.90 5.50
CA ILE A 87 -1.33 3.33 4.69
C ILE A 87 -0.32 2.68 5.65
N PRO A 88 0.07 1.42 5.41
CA PRO A 88 1.03 0.74 6.25
C PRO A 88 2.40 1.44 6.16
N LYS A 89 2.74 2.22 7.20
CA LYS A 89 4.08 2.81 7.37
C LYS A 89 5.12 1.70 7.47
N GLU A 90 6.16 1.77 6.64
CA GLU A 90 7.13 0.70 6.39
C GLU A 90 7.69 0.04 7.66
N GLY A 91 7.57 -1.29 7.71
CA GLY A 91 8.69 -2.23 7.58
C GLY A 91 9.72 -2.36 8.71
N TRP A 92 10.01 -1.34 9.51
CA TRP A 92 11.07 -1.41 10.53
C TRP A 92 10.85 -2.54 11.53
N GLU A 93 9.59 -2.82 11.86
CA GLU A 93 9.21 -3.88 12.79
C GLU A 93 9.51 -5.28 12.22
N MET A 94 9.33 -5.47 10.90
CA MET A 94 9.69 -6.71 10.22
C MET A 94 11.21 -6.84 10.06
N ALA A 95 11.90 -5.74 9.74
CA ALA A 95 13.36 -5.71 9.68
C ALA A 95 13.99 -6.02 11.04
N ALA A 96 13.49 -5.42 12.12
CA ALA A 96 13.94 -5.67 13.48
C ALA A 96 13.68 -7.13 13.91
N LEU A 97 12.54 -7.71 13.53
CA LEU A 97 12.22 -9.11 13.79
C LEU A 97 13.14 -10.06 13.01
N ALA A 98 13.41 -9.78 11.73
CA ALA A 98 14.32 -10.57 10.90
C ALA A 98 15.77 -10.51 11.42
N ILE A 99 16.24 -9.32 11.83
CA ILE A 99 17.56 -9.12 12.45
C ILE A 99 17.63 -9.88 13.79
N GLY A 100 16.60 -9.78 14.63
CA GLY A 100 16.54 -10.48 15.91
C GLY A 100 16.56 -12.01 15.77
N LEU A 101 15.86 -12.56 14.79
CA LEU A 101 15.89 -13.99 14.48
C LEU A 101 17.25 -14.44 13.92
N GLY A 102 17.88 -13.63 13.06
CA GLY A 102 19.22 -13.92 12.53
C GLY A 102 20.30 -13.91 13.63
N GLY A 103 20.22 -12.95 14.57
CA GLY A 103 21.12 -12.87 15.72
C GLY A 103 20.99 -14.08 16.66
N ALA A 104 19.77 -14.49 16.98
CA ALA A 104 19.52 -15.64 17.86
C ALA A 104 20.11 -16.95 17.32
N VAL A 105 20.11 -17.16 16.00
CA VAL A 105 20.73 -18.35 15.37
C VAL A 105 22.26 -18.32 15.45
N GLY A 106 22.87 -17.15 15.29
CA GLY A 106 24.32 -16.96 15.45
C GLY A 106 24.79 -17.19 16.89
N GLU A 107 23.98 -16.79 17.87
CA GLU A 107 24.33 -16.87 19.31
C GLU A 107 24.12 -18.27 19.91
N LEU A 108 23.16 -19.06 19.40
CA LEU A 108 23.05 -20.49 19.72
C LEU A 108 24.33 -21.26 19.37
N TRP A 109 25.06 -20.80 18.35
CA TRP A 109 26.34 -21.35 17.93
C TRP A 109 27.51 -20.91 18.81
N VAL A 110 27.45 -19.68 19.35
CA VAL A 110 28.50 -19.08 20.20
C VAL A 110 28.31 -19.43 21.68
N GLN A 111 27.19 -20.09 22.05
CA GLN A 111 26.83 -20.46 23.43
C GLN A 111 26.77 -19.27 24.41
N ASP A 112 26.55 -18.06 23.91
CA ASP A 112 26.41 -16.87 24.76
C ASP A 112 24.94 -16.68 25.17
N GLY A 113 24.62 -17.16 26.38
CA GLY A 113 23.25 -17.13 26.90
C GLY A 113 22.74 -15.73 27.23
N LEU A 114 23.62 -14.73 27.43
CA LEU A 114 23.21 -13.37 27.72
C LEU A 114 22.63 -12.68 26.48
N LEU A 115 23.33 -12.85 25.34
CA LEU A 115 22.89 -12.29 24.07
C LEU A 115 21.60 -12.96 23.58
N LEU A 116 21.47 -14.29 23.75
CA LEU A 116 20.26 -15.02 23.41
C LEU A 116 19.02 -14.47 24.15
N LEU A 117 19.17 -14.13 25.43
CA LEU A 117 18.10 -13.53 26.22
C LEU A 117 17.73 -12.12 25.73
N LEU A 118 18.71 -11.31 25.32
CA LEU A 118 18.47 -9.98 24.73
C LEU A 118 17.78 -10.09 23.36
N ALA A 119 18.21 -11.02 22.52
CA ALA A 119 17.60 -11.28 21.22
C ALA A 119 16.14 -11.76 21.38
N LEU A 120 15.88 -12.68 22.32
CA LEU A 120 14.52 -13.11 22.64
C LEU A 120 13.66 -11.99 23.22
N ALA A 121 14.22 -11.14 24.09
CA ALA A 121 13.49 -10.00 24.64
C ALA A 121 13.09 -9.00 23.54
N LEU A 122 14.02 -8.65 22.64
CA LEU A 122 13.75 -7.79 21.49
C LEU A 122 12.72 -8.39 20.54
N CYS A 123 12.84 -9.70 20.24
CA CYS A 123 11.89 -10.43 19.40
C CYS A 123 10.49 -10.50 20.01
N SER A 124 10.39 -10.68 21.33
CA SER A 124 9.11 -10.74 22.05
C SER A 124 8.39 -9.39 22.02
N VAL A 125 9.11 -8.30 22.25
CA VAL A 125 8.55 -6.93 22.25
C VAL A 125 8.15 -6.50 20.84
N SER A 126 8.97 -6.78 19.82
CA SER A 126 8.65 -6.48 18.43
C SER A 126 7.47 -7.32 17.93
N GLY A 127 7.42 -8.61 18.28
CA GLY A 127 6.30 -9.51 17.97
C GLY A 127 4.99 -9.06 18.60
N TRP A 128 5.00 -8.60 19.86
CA TRP A 128 3.81 -8.08 20.52
C TRP A 128 3.33 -6.75 19.90
N ARG A 129 4.25 -5.86 19.54
CA ARG A 129 3.91 -4.61 18.83
C ARG A 129 3.33 -4.89 17.45
N LEU A 130 3.90 -5.84 16.72
CA LEU A 130 3.39 -6.29 15.43
C LEU A 130 2.00 -6.94 15.56
N TYR A 131 1.78 -7.75 16.59
CA TYR A 131 0.47 -8.35 16.87
C TYR A 131 -0.60 -7.29 17.16
N GLN A 132 -0.27 -6.26 17.94
CA GLN A 132 -1.19 -5.13 18.16
C GLN A 132 -1.46 -4.32 16.88
N LYS A 133 -0.45 -4.15 16.03
CA LYS A 133 -0.56 -3.42 14.75
C LYS A 133 -1.34 -4.22 13.70
N ASN A 134 -1.21 -5.55 13.70
CA ASN A 134 -1.89 -6.46 12.79
C ASN A 134 -3.25 -6.95 13.32
N ASN A 135 -3.89 -6.17 14.19
CA ASN A 135 -5.17 -6.56 14.76
C ASN A 135 -6.24 -6.48 13.65
N GLY A 136 -6.56 -7.65 13.07
CA GLY A 136 -7.35 -7.75 11.83
C GLY A 136 -8.69 -7.03 11.90
N GLU A 137 -9.32 -6.96 13.08
CA GLU A 137 -10.60 -6.25 13.27
C GLU A 137 -10.47 -4.72 13.09
N LYS A 138 -9.33 -4.12 13.50
CA LYS A 138 -9.07 -2.69 13.28
C LYS A 138 -8.80 -2.39 11.81
N ASN A 139 -8.01 -3.23 11.15
CA ASN A 139 -7.75 -3.10 9.72
C ASN A 139 -9.04 -3.27 8.90
N LEU A 140 -9.90 -4.20 9.30
CA LEU A 140 -11.18 -4.44 8.63
C LEU A 140 -12.15 -3.27 8.82
N LYS A 141 -12.21 -2.69 10.03
CA LYS A 141 -12.99 -1.45 10.27
C LYS A 141 -12.45 -0.26 9.47
N ALA A 142 -11.13 -0.11 9.39
CA ALA A 142 -10.50 0.94 8.59
C ALA A 142 -10.78 0.79 7.09
N ALA A 143 -10.76 -0.45 6.57
CA ALA A 143 -11.13 -0.76 5.19
C ALA A 143 -12.61 -0.45 4.93
N ILE A 144 -13.52 -0.85 5.83
CA ILE A 144 -14.95 -0.54 5.74
C ILE A 144 -15.20 0.98 5.75
N GLU A 145 -14.51 1.72 6.61
CA GLU A 145 -14.66 3.19 6.67
C GLU A 145 -14.12 3.86 5.39
N ALA A 146 -13.04 3.34 4.82
CA ALA A 146 -12.54 3.81 3.53
C ALA A 146 -13.53 3.53 2.39
N ASP A 147 -14.17 2.35 2.37
CA ASP A 147 -15.23 2.01 1.42
C ASP A 147 -16.42 2.96 1.54
N GLU A 148 -16.87 3.26 2.75
CA GLU A 148 -18.02 4.13 2.98
C GLU A 148 -17.74 5.57 2.51
N LYS A 149 -16.52 6.08 2.73
CA LYS A 149 -16.07 7.37 2.18
C LYS A 149 -15.94 7.35 0.67
N ALA A 150 -15.47 6.26 0.08
CA ALA A 150 -15.40 6.09 -1.37
C ALA A 150 -16.79 6.11 -2.01
N ILE A 151 -17.79 5.45 -1.41
CA ILE A 151 -19.19 5.47 -1.85
C ILE A 151 -19.79 6.89 -1.71
N ALA A 152 -19.49 7.60 -0.62
CA ALA A 152 -19.91 8.98 -0.43
C ALA A 152 -19.31 9.94 -1.46
N LEU A 153 -18.07 9.70 -1.89
CA LEU A 153 -17.44 10.45 -3.00
C LEU A 153 -18.09 10.07 -4.34
N ALA A 154 -18.31 8.78 -4.59
CA ALA A 154 -18.92 8.29 -5.83
C ALA A 154 -20.32 8.89 -6.07
N THR A 155 -21.16 8.92 -5.02
CA THR A 155 -22.50 9.54 -5.07
C THR A 155 -22.43 11.05 -5.32
N ARG A 156 -21.43 11.76 -4.78
CA ARG A 156 -21.20 13.19 -5.10
C ARG A 156 -20.81 13.42 -6.56
N PHE A 157 -20.11 12.48 -7.18
CA PHE A 157 -19.74 12.53 -8.60
C PHE A 157 -20.83 11.98 -9.53
N GLY A 158 -22.03 11.65 -9.02
CA GLY A 158 -23.20 11.29 -9.82
C GLY A 158 -23.31 9.81 -10.19
N TYR A 159 -22.55 8.93 -9.53
CA TYR A 159 -22.73 7.49 -9.64
C TYR A 159 -23.91 7.05 -8.75
N THR A 160 -24.92 6.41 -9.34
CA THR A 160 -26.11 5.84 -8.67
C THR A 160 -25.99 4.34 -8.48
#